data_AF-A0A9D4A609-F1
#
_entry.id   AF-A0A9D4A609-F1
#
_cell.length_a   1.000
_cell.length_b   1.000
_cell.length_c   1.000
_cell.angle_alpha   90.00
_cell.angle_beta   90.00
_cell.angle_gamma   90.00
#
_symmetry.space_group_name_H-M   'P 1'
#
loop_
_entity.id
_entity.type
_entity.pdbx_description
1 polymer ?
#
loop_
_entity_poly.entity_id
_entity_poly.type
_entity_poly.pdbx_seq_one_letter_code
_entity_poly.pdbx_strand_id
1 'polypeptide(L)'
;MHGRGGDEERKKARLMWTVPTRATEVLSGDGVASLSFSSSSTVNSFSKDGRNISIGDCALFKPALDSPPFIGIIRCLTASKENKLKLGVNWLYRLTEVKLGEGILLEAAPNEIFYSFHKDEIPAASLLHPCKVAFLPKDVELPSGICSLVCRRVYDITNKCLWWLTDRDYINVSSRFSFRNIKRK
;
A
#
# COMPACT_ATOMS: atom_id res chain seq x y z
N MET A 1 33.88 35.27 40.90
CA MET A 1 33.29 34.12 41.60
C MET A 1 32.17 33.55 40.73
N HIS A 2 32.20 32.23 40.55
CA HIS A 2 31.29 31.23 39.96
C HIS A 2 29.82 31.66 39.68
N GLY A 3 29.08 31.10 38.72
CA GLY A 3 29.22 29.83 38.00
C GLY A 3 28.01 29.58 37.07
N ARG A 4 28.13 28.46 36.35
CA ARG A 4 27.43 27.97 35.15
C ARG A 4 26.23 27.07 35.51
N GLY A 5 25.25 26.92 34.61
CA GLY A 5 24.33 25.78 34.57
C GLY A 5 23.00 26.11 33.85
N GLY A 6 22.48 25.32 32.91
CA GLY A 6 22.90 24.04 32.36
C GLY A 6 21.83 23.53 31.39
N ASP A 7 22.29 22.91 30.30
CA ASP A 7 21.50 22.10 29.35
C ASP A 7 20.78 20.93 30.04
N GLU A 8 19.63 20.49 29.51
CA GLU A 8 19.30 19.06 29.47
C GLU A 8 18.79 18.67 28.07
N GLU A 9 19.76 18.31 27.24
CA GLU A 9 19.66 17.24 26.25
C GLU A 9 19.37 15.91 26.97
N ARG A 10 18.36 15.15 26.52
CA ARG A 10 18.25 13.74 26.90
C ARG A 10 17.89 12.84 25.71
N LYS A 11 18.96 12.31 25.10
CA LYS A 11 18.97 11.09 24.30
C LYS A 11 18.63 9.86 25.16
N LYS A 12 17.87 8.93 24.60
CA LYS A 12 17.99 7.46 24.81
C LYS A 12 17.58 6.79 23.49
N ALA A 13 18.50 6.41 22.60
CA ALA A 13 19.48 5.32 22.66
C ALA A 13 18.85 3.90 22.71
N ARG A 14 18.93 3.25 21.53
CA ARG A 14 19.25 1.83 21.26
C ARG A 14 18.20 0.78 21.62
N LEU A 15 17.76 0.05 20.59
CA LEU A 15 17.92 -1.41 20.53
C LEU A 15 18.20 -1.81 19.07
N MET A 16 19.49 -1.98 18.75
CA MET A 16 19.92 -2.75 17.59
C MET A 16 19.69 -4.23 17.90
N TRP A 17 19.20 -5.00 16.94
CA TRP A 17 19.44 -6.44 16.93
C TRP A 17 20.10 -6.82 15.61
N THR A 18 21.39 -7.06 15.67
CA THR A 18 22.13 -7.81 14.66
C THR A 18 22.94 -8.87 15.39
N VAL A 19 22.82 -10.14 14.99
CA VAL A 19 23.83 -11.19 15.21
C VAL A 19 23.83 -12.13 13.97
N PRO A 20 24.99 -12.70 13.55
CA PRO A 20 25.26 -13.12 12.16
C PRO A 20 25.24 -14.64 11.85
N THR A 21 25.10 -14.89 10.53
CA THR A 21 25.74 -15.90 9.64
C THR A 21 25.48 -17.42 9.78
N ARG A 22 24.91 -18.00 8.70
CA ARG A 22 25.53 -19.14 7.98
C ARG A 22 25.06 -19.18 6.52
N ALA A 23 26.01 -19.21 5.59
CA ALA A 23 25.80 -19.35 4.16
C ALA A 23 25.52 -20.81 3.80
N THR A 24 24.60 -21.04 2.87
CA THR A 24 24.58 -22.22 1.99
C THR A 24 23.91 -21.79 0.69
N GLU A 25 24.69 -21.82 -0.39
CA GLU A 25 24.29 -21.67 -1.79
C GLU A 25 23.34 -22.81 -2.20
N VAL A 26 22.18 -22.50 -2.81
CA VAL A 26 21.58 -23.32 -3.88
C VAL A 26 20.83 -22.39 -4.86
N LEU A 27 21.03 -22.70 -6.13
CA LEU A 27 20.76 -21.95 -7.35
C LEU A 27 19.27 -21.78 -7.71
N SER A 28 19.07 -20.78 -8.59
CA SER A 28 18.11 -20.73 -9.71
C SER A 28 16.78 -20.02 -9.51
N GLY A 29 16.65 -18.89 -10.21
CA GLY A 29 15.38 -18.24 -10.52
C GLY A 29 15.53 -16.75 -10.89
N ASP A 30 16.39 -16.42 -11.86
CA ASP A 30 16.55 -15.06 -12.36
C ASP A 30 15.30 -14.60 -13.13
N GLY A 31 14.33 -14.04 -12.41
CA GLY A 31 13.31 -13.16 -12.95
C GLY A 31 13.86 -11.74 -13.03
N VAL A 32 14.72 -11.46 -14.00
CA VAL A 32 15.26 -10.10 -14.20
C VAL A 32 14.12 -9.19 -14.64
N ALA A 33 13.68 -8.30 -13.75
CA ALA A 33 12.79 -7.21 -14.10
C ALA A 33 13.54 -6.25 -15.03
N SER A 34 13.31 -6.35 -16.34
CA SER A 34 13.89 -5.43 -17.32
C SER A 34 13.28 -4.03 -17.13
N LEU A 35 14.12 -3.07 -16.77
CA LEU A 35 13.76 -1.65 -16.67
C LEU A 35 14.25 -0.93 -17.93
N SER A 36 13.36 -0.24 -18.64
CA SER A 36 13.74 0.61 -19.78
C SER A 36 14.20 1.96 -19.25
N PHE A 37 15.50 2.28 -19.36
CA PHE A 37 16.06 3.54 -18.85
C PHE A 37 16.15 4.59 -19.97
N SER A 38 15.46 5.72 -19.81
CA SER A 38 15.73 6.96 -20.55
C SER A 38 15.99 8.08 -19.56
N SER A 39 17.06 8.83 -19.78
CA SER A 39 17.54 9.93 -18.94
C SER A 39 16.41 10.94 -18.68
N SER A 40 15.98 11.02 -17.41
CA SER A 40 14.82 11.80 -16.94
C SER A 40 13.42 11.23 -17.27
N SER A 41 13.22 9.92 -17.09
CA SER A 41 11.88 9.30 -17.18
C SER A 41 11.37 8.83 -15.81
N THR A 42 10.18 9.27 -15.42
CA THR A 42 9.46 8.64 -14.30
C THR A 42 9.11 7.22 -14.72
N VAL A 43 9.59 6.23 -13.97
CA VAL A 43 9.22 4.83 -14.22
C VAL A 43 7.74 4.68 -13.88
N ASN A 44 6.91 4.39 -14.89
CA ASN A 44 5.45 4.28 -14.72
C ASN A 44 4.96 2.82 -14.67
N SER A 45 5.81 1.87 -15.06
CA SER A 45 5.54 0.43 -14.98
C SER A 45 6.83 -0.39 -14.86
N PHE A 46 6.69 -1.66 -14.48
CA PHE A 46 7.77 -2.66 -14.49
C PHE A 46 7.21 -4.05 -14.82
N SER A 47 8.07 -4.95 -15.29
CA SER A 47 7.68 -6.35 -15.54
C SER A 47 8.14 -7.25 -14.40
N LYS A 48 7.26 -8.15 -13.95
CA LYS A 48 7.58 -9.22 -13.01
C LYS A 48 6.89 -10.51 -13.45
N ASP A 49 7.65 -11.60 -13.54
CA ASP A 49 7.14 -12.93 -13.90
C ASP A 49 6.32 -12.91 -15.21
N GLY A 50 6.78 -12.13 -16.20
CA GLY A 50 6.11 -11.95 -17.50
C GLY A 50 4.87 -11.04 -17.49
N ARG A 51 4.58 -10.36 -16.38
CA ARG A 51 3.41 -9.50 -16.22
C ARG A 51 3.83 -8.05 -16.08
N ASN A 52 3.21 -7.17 -16.87
CA ASN A 52 3.42 -5.73 -16.75
C ASN A 52 2.57 -5.17 -15.60
N ILE A 53 3.21 -4.45 -14.69
CA ILE A 53 2.61 -3.86 -13.50
C ILE A 53 2.80 -2.35 -13.56
N SER A 54 1.72 -1.60 -13.45
CA SER A 54 1.70 -0.15 -13.63
C SER A 54 1.20 0.61 -12.40
N ILE A 55 1.47 1.92 -12.36
CA ILE A 55 0.85 2.80 -11.37
C ILE A 55 -0.68 2.75 -11.50
N GLY A 56 -1.35 2.62 -10.36
CA GLY A 56 -2.79 2.47 -10.25
C GLY A 56 -3.27 1.02 -10.23
N ASP A 57 -2.40 0.05 -10.53
CA ASP A 57 -2.78 -1.35 -10.44
C ASP A 57 -2.85 -1.80 -8.98
N CYS A 58 -3.78 -2.71 -8.70
CA CYS A 58 -3.90 -3.37 -7.41
C CYS A 58 -3.16 -4.70 -7.43
N ALA A 59 -2.57 -5.08 -6.30
CA ALA A 59 -1.88 -6.35 -6.16
C ALA A 59 -1.97 -6.90 -4.75
N LEU A 60 -1.70 -8.20 -4.64
CA LEU A 60 -1.43 -8.90 -3.39
C LEU A 60 0.04 -8.77 -3.03
N PHE A 61 0.34 -8.55 -1.75
CA PHE A 61 1.69 -8.37 -1.23
C PHE A 61 1.98 -9.34 -0.10
N LYS A 62 3.25 -9.71 0.03
CA LYS A 62 3.74 -10.66 1.02
C LYS A 62 3.42 -10.17 2.45
N PRO A 63 2.82 -11.01 3.30
CA PRO A 63 2.48 -10.65 4.68
C PRO A 63 3.65 -10.86 5.65
N ALA A 64 3.51 -10.32 6.87
CA ALA A 64 4.45 -10.50 7.97
C ALA A 64 4.11 -11.77 8.78
N LEU A 65 4.29 -12.94 8.16
CA LEU A 65 4.06 -14.30 8.70
C LEU A 65 2.61 -14.60 9.15
N ASP A 66 2.11 -15.81 8.85
CA ASP A 66 0.82 -16.36 9.30
C ASP A 66 -0.42 -15.45 9.16
N SER A 67 -0.44 -14.63 8.12
CA SER A 67 -1.57 -13.74 7.79
C SER A 67 -1.88 -13.80 6.30
N PRO A 68 -3.13 -13.51 5.89
CA PRO A 68 -3.48 -13.45 4.47
C PRO A 68 -2.69 -12.33 3.76
N PRO A 69 -2.37 -12.47 2.46
CA PRO A 69 -1.66 -11.43 1.71
C PRO A 69 -2.30 -10.05 1.84
N PHE A 70 -1.49 -9.00 1.97
CA PHE A 70 -2.01 -7.63 1.98
C PHE A 70 -2.51 -7.23 0.59
N ILE A 71 -3.52 -6.38 0.52
CA ILE A 71 -4.05 -5.84 -0.74
C ILE A 71 -3.63 -4.38 -0.81
N GLY A 72 -3.04 -3.96 -1.93
CA GLY A 72 -2.54 -2.59 -2.07
C GLY A 72 -2.72 -2.05 -3.48
N ILE A 73 -2.85 -0.73 -3.61
CA ILE A 73 -2.80 -0.01 -4.88
C ILE A 73 -1.42 0.66 -5.04
N ILE A 74 -0.79 0.43 -6.19
CA ILE A 74 0.52 0.99 -6.51
C ILE A 74 0.35 2.47 -6.85
N ARG A 75 1.03 3.36 -6.14
CA ARG A 75 0.92 4.81 -6.31
C ARG A 75 2.14 5.46 -6.95
N CYS A 76 3.32 4.87 -6.77
CA CYS A 76 4.54 5.31 -7.43
C CYS A 76 5.56 4.16 -7.51
N LEU A 77 6.48 4.29 -8.46
CA LEU A 77 7.64 3.41 -8.61
C LEU A 77 8.90 4.26 -8.41
N THR A 78 9.80 3.79 -7.55
CA THR A 78 11.03 4.50 -7.24
C THR A 78 12.21 3.56 -7.45
N ALA A 79 13.19 3.99 -8.24
CA ALA A 79 14.45 3.28 -8.35
C ALA A 79 15.31 3.54 -7.10
N SER A 80 15.82 2.49 -6.47
CA SER A 80 16.78 2.61 -5.38
C SER A 80 18.22 2.59 -5.90
N LYS A 81 19.16 3.10 -5.09
CA LYS A 81 20.61 3.18 -5.41
C LYS A 81 21.24 1.84 -5.78
N GLU A 82 20.65 0.73 -5.33
CA GLU A 82 21.11 -0.64 -5.63
C GLU A 82 20.45 -1.25 -6.87
N ASN A 83 19.87 -0.45 -7.78
CA ASN A 83 19.02 -0.90 -8.89
C ASN A 83 17.81 -1.77 -8.47
N LYS A 84 17.48 -1.77 -7.17
CA LYS A 84 16.29 -2.45 -6.64
C LYS A 84 15.09 -1.51 -6.76
N LEU A 85 14.06 -1.96 -7.46
CA LEU A 85 12.81 -1.22 -7.60
C LEU A 85 12.01 -1.26 -6.28
N LYS A 86 11.50 -0.10 -5.88
CA LYS A 86 10.58 0.05 -4.75
C LYS A 86 9.22 0.56 -5.24
N LEU A 87 8.19 0.17 -4.51
CA LEU A 87 6.80 0.53 -4.76
C LEU A 87 6.32 1.40 -3.60
N GLY A 88 5.76 2.57 -3.91
CA GLY A 88 4.90 3.27 -2.97
C GLY A 88 3.50 2.71 -3.10
N VAL A 89 2.96 2.18 -2.01
CA VAL A 89 1.68 1.46 -1.98
C VAL A 89 0.75 2.12 -0.98
N ASN A 90 -0.53 2.25 -1.35
CA ASN A 90 -1.60 2.52 -0.40
C ASN A 90 -2.38 1.24 -0.11
N TRP A 91 -2.62 0.95 1.16
CA TRP A 91 -3.24 -0.30 1.57
C TRP A 91 -4.76 -0.31 1.44
N LEU A 92 -5.31 -1.47 1.10
CA LEU A 92 -6.74 -1.78 1.12
C LEU A 92 -6.98 -2.83 2.20
N TYR A 93 -7.88 -2.52 3.12
CA TYR A 93 -8.19 -3.34 4.29
C TYR A 93 -9.37 -4.25 4.01
N ARG A 94 -9.30 -5.49 4.47
CA ARG A 94 -10.46 -6.38 4.56
C ARG A 94 -11.37 -5.96 5.72
N LEU A 95 -12.63 -6.37 5.67
CA LEU A 95 -13.57 -6.18 6.76
C LEU A 95 -13.01 -6.63 8.12
N THR A 96 -12.35 -7.78 8.16
CA THR A 96 -11.74 -8.36 9.37
C THR A 96 -10.57 -7.55 9.93
N GLU A 97 -10.03 -6.60 9.17
CA GLU A 97 -8.88 -5.77 9.54
C GLU A 97 -9.30 -4.35 9.95
N VAL A 98 -10.57 -3.98 9.72
CA VAL A 98 -11.13 -2.68 10.09
C VAL A 98 -11.47 -2.67 11.57
N LYS A 99 -10.98 -1.65 12.28
CA LYS A 99 -11.24 -1.44 13.71
C LYS A 99 -11.96 -0.10 13.86
N LEU A 100 -13.29 -0.14 14.02
CA LEU A 100 -14.10 1.05 14.25
C LEU A 100 -14.14 1.40 15.74
N GLY A 101 -14.68 2.58 16.06
CA GLY A 101 -15.01 2.95 17.44
C GLY A 101 -15.99 1.96 18.08
N GLU A 102 -15.94 1.86 19.40
CA GLU A 102 -16.79 0.97 20.20
C GLU A 102 -18.28 1.14 19.84
N GLY A 103 -18.98 0.02 19.63
CA GLY A 103 -20.42 -0.01 19.37
C GLY A 103 -20.86 0.17 17.90
N ILE A 104 -19.95 0.31 16.95
CA ILE A 104 -20.29 0.43 15.53
C ILE A 104 -20.28 -0.96 14.87
N LEU A 105 -21.46 -1.48 14.51
CA LEU A 105 -21.58 -2.67 13.67
C LEU A 105 -21.33 -2.30 12.22
N LEU A 106 -20.34 -2.95 11.59
CA LEU A 106 -20.02 -2.72 10.19
C LEU A 106 -20.69 -3.77 9.31
N GLU A 107 -21.75 -3.36 8.62
CA GLU A 107 -22.29 -4.13 7.49
C GLU A 107 -21.48 -3.82 6.23
N ALA A 108 -21.00 -4.86 5.57
CA ALA A 108 -20.23 -4.76 4.35
C ALA A 108 -20.65 -5.86 3.38
N ALA A 109 -20.67 -5.55 2.09
CA ALA A 109 -20.99 -6.54 1.09
C ALA A 109 -19.94 -7.66 1.07
N PRO A 110 -20.29 -8.88 0.64
CA PRO A 110 -19.31 -9.93 0.41
C PRO A 110 -18.17 -9.41 -0.48
N ASN A 111 -16.93 -9.69 -0.09
CA ASN A 111 -15.71 -9.23 -0.77
C ASN A 111 -15.51 -7.71 -0.86
N GLU A 112 -16.21 -6.94 -0.03
CA GLU A 112 -15.92 -5.52 0.14
C GLU A 112 -14.60 -5.32 0.88
N ILE A 113 -13.78 -4.41 0.35
CA ILE A 113 -12.52 -3.94 0.94
C ILE A 113 -12.52 -2.41 1.02
N PHE A 114 -11.64 -1.88 1.85
CA PHE A 114 -11.65 -0.47 2.24
C PHE A 114 -10.32 0.17 1.89
N TYR A 115 -10.33 1.14 0.98
CA TYR A 115 -9.12 1.90 0.66
C TYR A 115 -8.66 2.70 1.87
N SER A 116 -7.36 2.84 2.07
CA SER A 116 -6.79 3.71 3.09
C SER A 116 -5.70 4.62 2.55
N PHE A 117 -5.46 5.72 3.26
CA PHE A 117 -4.28 6.56 3.04
C PHE A 117 -3.02 6.03 3.68
N HIS A 118 -3.10 4.94 4.46
CA HIS A 118 -1.91 4.29 4.97
C HIS A 118 -1.02 3.87 3.80
N LYS A 119 0.17 4.45 3.78
CA LYS A 119 1.14 4.34 2.71
C LYS A 119 2.43 3.79 3.25
N ASP A 120 2.97 2.80 2.55
CA ASP A 120 4.31 2.27 2.77
C ASP A 120 5.14 2.31 1.48
N GLU A 121 6.46 2.31 1.66
CA GLU A 121 7.42 2.03 0.60
C GLU A 121 7.97 0.61 0.80
N ILE A 122 7.73 -0.27 -0.16
CA ILE A 122 8.11 -1.69 -0.07
C ILE A 122 8.95 -2.12 -1.28
N PRO A 123 9.78 -3.16 -1.16
CA PRO A 123 10.46 -3.75 -2.32
C PRO A 123 9.46 -4.29 -3.35
N ALA A 124 9.74 -4.12 -4.65
CA ALA A 124 8.91 -4.72 -5.71
C ALA A 124 8.87 -6.25 -5.65
N ALA A 125 9.90 -6.86 -5.05
CA ALA A 125 9.93 -8.30 -4.76
C ALA A 125 8.77 -8.76 -3.86
N SER A 126 8.20 -7.89 -3.02
CA SER A 126 7.08 -8.22 -2.12
C SER A 126 5.75 -8.39 -2.83
N LEU A 127 5.61 -7.93 -4.08
CA LEU A 127 4.39 -8.13 -4.87
C LEU A 127 4.23 -9.61 -5.22
N LEU A 128 3.11 -10.23 -4.86
CA LEU A 128 2.84 -11.65 -5.15
C LEU A 128 2.07 -11.83 -6.46
N HIS A 129 0.95 -11.11 -6.61
CA HIS A 129 0.06 -11.30 -7.77
C HIS A 129 -0.77 -10.04 -8.02
N PRO A 130 -0.86 -9.53 -9.26
CA PRO A 130 -1.81 -8.46 -9.61
C PRO A 130 -3.26 -8.89 -9.34
N CYS A 131 -4.10 -8.02 -8.79
CA CYS A 131 -5.51 -8.33 -8.55
C CYS A 131 -6.41 -7.21 -9.08
N LYS A 132 -7.66 -7.56 -9.42
CA LYS A 132 -8.67 -6.59 -9.86
C LYS A 132 -9.52 -6.15 -8.69
N VAL A 133 -9.63 -4.84 -8.51
CA VAL A 133 -10.51 -4.21 -7.52
C VAL A 133 -11.40 -3.23 -8.27
N ALA A 134 -12.72 -3.37 -8.11
CA ALA A 134 -13.68 -2.41 -8.63
C ALA A 134 -13.87 -1.26 -7.62
N PHE A 135 -13.52 -0.04 -8.01
CA PHE A 135 -13.81 1.15 -7.20
C PHE A 135 -15.15 1.74 -7.63
N LEU A 136 -16.17 1.55 -6.81
CA LEU A 136 -17.55 1.89 -7.17
C LEU A 136 -18.12 2.99 -6.28
N PRO A 137 -18.98 3.87 -6.81
CA PRO A 137 -19.82 4.74 -6.00
C PRO A 137 -20.71 3.95 -5.04
N LYS A 138 -21.31 4.66 -4.09
CA LYS A 138 -22.39 4.10 -3.27
C LYS A 138 -23.53 3.62 -4.18
N ASP A 139 -24.15 2.49 -3.82
CA ASP A 139 -25.35 1.92 -4.45
C ASP A 139 -25.20 1.46 -5.93
N VAL A 140 -23.99 1.48 -6.50
CA VAL A 140 -23.74 0.95 -7.86
C VAL A 140 -23.41 -0.54 -7.80
N GLU A 141 -24.23 -1.42 -8.36
CA GLU A 141 -23.95 -2.86 -8.32
C GLU A 141 -22.64 -3.25 -9.02
N LEU A 142 -21.98 -4.30 -8.52
CA LEU A 142 -20.81 -4.86 -9.20
C LEU A 142 -21.30 -5.68 -10.39
N PRO A 143 -20.82 -5.41 -11.62
CA PRO A 143 -21.14 -6.27 -12.75
C PRO A 143 -20.69 -7.70 -12.47
N SER A 144 -21.58 -8.67 -12.68
CA SER A 144 -21.31 -10.08 -12.44
C SER A 144 -20.08 -10.55 -13.23
N GLY A 145 -19.09 -11.11 -12.54
CA GLY A 145 -17.95 -11.80 -13.15
C GLY A 145 -16.73 -10.94 -13.52
N ILE A 146 -16.72 -9.62 -13.23
CA ILE A 146 -15.61 -8.74 -13.67
C ILE A 146 -14.52 -8.58 -12.60
N CYS A 147 -14.89 -8.48 -11.32
CA CYS A 147 -13.96 -8.35 -10.20
C CYS A 147 -14.42 -9.21 -9.02
N SER A 148 -13.47 -9.77 -8.27
CA SER A 148 -13.76 -10.46 -7.02
C SER A 148 -13.81 -9.52 -5.82
N LEU A 149 -13.18 -8.34 -5.90
CA LEU A 149 -13.05 -7.36 -4.82
C LEU A 149 -13.70 -6.04 -5.20
N VAL A 150 -14.39 -5.41 -4.24
CA VAL A 150 -15.05 -4.12 -4.43
C VAL A 150 -14.62 -3.14 -3.35
N CYS A 151 -14.30 -1.91 -3.74
CA CYS A 151 -14.01 -0.81 -2.84
C CYS A 151 -15.02 0.31 -3.05
N ARG A 152 -15.87 0.57 -2.06
CA ARG A 152 -16.83 1.69 -2.06
C ARG A 152 -16.52 2.78 -1.05
N ARG A 153 -15.71 2.41 -0.06
CA ARG A 153 -15.46 3.19 1.14
C ARG A 153 -13.97 3.34 1.40
N VAL A 154 -13.66 4.40 2.12
CA VAL A 154 -12.32 4.69 2.63
C VAL A 154 -12.32 4.46 4.13
N TYR A 155 -11.35 3.68 4.59
CA TYR A 155 -11.03 3.54 6.00
C TYR A 155 -9.97 4.55 6.44
N ASP A 156 -10.40 5.47 7.29
CA ASP A 156 -9.53 6.35 8.05
C ASP A 156 -9.07 5.62 9.32
N ILE A 157 -7.86 5.10 9.28
CA ILE A 157 -7.26 4.33 10.39
C ILE A 157 -7.06 5.22 11.62
N THR A 158 -6.74 6.50 11.42
CA THR A 158 -6.43 7.43 12.52
C THR A 158 -7.70 7.72 13.32
N ASN A 159 -8.80 8.01 12.62
CA ASN A 159 -10.08 8.36 13.24
C ASN A 159 -11.00 7.15 13.46
N LYS A 160 -10.58 5.95 13.03
CA LYS A 160 -11.34 4.69 13.15
C LYS A 160 -12.75 4.80 12.56
N CYS A 161 -12.86 5.41 11.38
CA CYS A 161 -14.14 5.64 10.71
C CYS A 161 -14.09 5.33 9.21
N LEU A 162 -15.28 5.20 8.61
CA LEU A 162 -15.44 4.95 7.18
C LEU A 162 -16.14 6.12 6.49
N TRP A 163 -15.69 6.43 5.28
CA TRP A 163 -16.28 7.44 4.41
C TRP A 163 -16.61 6.81 3.07
N TRP A 164 -17.72 7.19 2.43
CA TRP A 164 -17.97 6.77 1.05
C TRP A 164 -17.01 7.48 0.09
N LEU A 165 -16.62 6.79 -0.99
CA LEU A 165 -15.83 7.39 -2.07
C LEU A 165 -16.53 8.57 -2.78
N THR A 166 -17.83 8.74 -2.51
CA THR A 166 -18.69 9.81 -3.01
C THR A 166 -18.91 10.95 -2.01
N ASP A 167 -18.48 10.81 -0.76
CA ASP A 167 -18.74 11.82 0.27
C ASP A 167 -17.97 13.11 -0.04
N ARG A 168 -18.72 14.22 -0.14
CA ARG A 168 -18.19 15.53 -0.56
C ARG A 168 -17.15 16.07 0.42
N ASP A 169 -17.38 15.86 1.71
CA ASP A 169 -16.48 16.32 2.78
C ASP A 169 -15.12 15.65 2.69
N TYR A 170 -15.11 14.37 2.30
CA TYR A 170 -13.90 13.60 2.09
C TYR A 170 -13.21 13.91 0.74
N ILE A 171 -13.98 14.18 -0.32
CA ILE A 171 -13.44 14.63 -1.61
C ILE A 171 -12.71 15.97 -1.45
N ASN A 172 -13.19 16.89 -0.62
CA ASN A 172 -12.56 18.21 -0.46
C ASN A 172 -11.20 18.09 0.26
N VAL A 173 -11.10 17.28 1.32
CA VAL A 173 -9.84 17.02 2.04
C VAL A 173 -8.85 16.21 1.20
N SER A 174 -9.33 15.26 0.39
CA SER A 174 -8.48 14.42 -0.45
C SER A 174 -8.15 15.00 -1.83
N SER A 175 -8.86 16.06 -2.25
CA SER A 175 -8.71 16.72 -3.56
C SER A 175 -7.31 17.27 -3.81
N ARG A 176 -6.44 17.31 -2.79
CA ARG A 176 -5.06 17.72 -2.98
C ARG A 176 -4.20 16.74 -3.77
N PHE A 177 -4.40 15.39 -3.81
CA PHE A 177 -3.51 14.58 -4.67
C PHE A 177 -3.91 13.15 -5.12
N SER A 178 -4.99 12.48 -4.65
CA SER A 178 -5.04 10.99 -4.82
C SER A 178 -6.20 10.35 -5.62
N PHE A 179 -7.46 10.80 -5.51
CA PHE A 179 -8.61 10.04 -6.07
C PHE A 179 -8.96 10.28 -7.53
N ARG A 180 -8.59 11.43 -8.12
CA ARG A 180 -8.95 11.75 -9.52
C ARG A 180 -8.40 10.74 -10.54
N ASN A 181 -7.32 10.01 -10.19
CA ASN A 181 -6.74 8.97 -11.05
C ASN A 181 -7.35 7.58 -10.85
N ILE A 182 -8.04 7.33 -9.73
CA ILE A 182 -8.73 6.05 -9.48
C ILE A 182 -10.05 5.98 -10.28
N LYS A 183 -10.76 7.10 -10.43
CA LYS A 183 -12.04 7.17 -11.17
C LYS A 183 -11.91 7.26 -12.71
N ARG A 184 -10.70 7.23 -13.27
CA ARG A 184 -10.43 7.43 -14.72
C ARG A 184 -10.02 6.16 -15.48
N LYS A 185 -10.00 5.00 -14.83
CA LYS A 185 -9.81 3.70 -15.48
C LYS A 185 -11.11 2.93 -15.49
#